data_AF-A0A066WKM5-F1
#
_entry.id   AF-A0A066WKM5-F1
#
_cell.length_a   1.000
_cell.length_b   1.000
_cell.length_c   1.000
_cell.angle_alpha   90.00
_cell.angle_beta   90.00
_cell.angle_gamma   90.00
#
_symmetry.space_group_name_H-M   'P 1'
#
loop_
_entity.id
_entity.type
_entity.pdbx_description
1 polymer ?
#
loop_
_entity_poly.entity_id
_entity_poly.type
_entity_poly.pdbx_seq_one_letter_code
_entity_poly.pdbx_strand_id
1 'polypeptide(L)'
;MDLKIKNKYKTEFKKALDTFTEKLEKYVSTENGDWSVKGFIDVYKNIYTISSDTKIVSKILEIHIFPQILQFAEENNYNIILTEHQNYYPDLTFIHKENEQVKFAVDLKTTYRKKNGISSFTLGSHGSYFKERDKKKNIQFPYNQYLGHFCLGVIYTRTDINADDPTDTEIYQVQELQEDYETPNTKVGERKVTTVDNLKSITSVIKDFDFFVAEKWKIASDKQGSGNTANIGSTLSIEDLRNENGIFSQLGEEWFDEYWINHGSATMVKDGKPTKITTLRDFLEFKGRKDLWDKIVSRKPYKKDTK
;
A
#
# COMPACT_ATOMS: atom_id res chain seq x y z
N MET A 1 19.65 18.43 12.79
CA MET A 1 18.51 19.24 12.30
C MET A 1 17.52 19.43 13.44
N ASP A 2 17.10 20.66 13.69
CA ASP A 2 16.15 21.01 14.74
C ASP A 2 14.77 20.34 14.54
N LEU A 3 14.06 20.05 15.63
CA LEU A 3 12.78 19.34 15.60
C LEU A 3 11.69 20.14 14.86
N LYS A 4 11.67 21.47 14.99
CA LYS A 4 10.69 22.31 14.29
C LYS A 4 10.89 22.24 12.77
N ILE A 5 12.15 22.24 12.34
CA ILE A 5 12.51 22.11 10.91
C ILE A 5 12.09 20.74 10.37
N LYS A 6 12.37 19.66 11.11
CA LYS A 6 11.93 18.30 10.72
C LYS A 6 10.41 18.23 10.57
N ASN A 7 9.67 18.75 11.54
CA ASN A 7 8.20 18.75 11.53
C ASN A 7 7.63 19.58 10.38
N LYS A 8 8.28 20.70 10.02
CA LYS A 8 7.91 21.50 8.86
C LYS A 8 7.99 20.66 7.57
N TYR A 9 9.15 20.08 7.27
CA TYR A 9 9.31 19.21 6.09
C TYR A 9 8.31 18.06 6.06
N LYS A 10 8.09 17.40 7.21
CA LYS A 10 7.16 16.27 7.33
C LYS A 10 5.72 16.70 7.01
N THR A 11 5.31 17.86 7.51
CA THR A 11 3.96 18.42 7.26
C THR A 11 3.78 18.83 5.81
N GLU A 12 4.78 19.52 5.22
CA GLU A 12 4.75 19.94 3.82
C GLU A 12 4.70 18.72 2.87
N PHE A 13 5.55 17.73 3.11
CA PHE A 13 5.58 16.49 2.32
C PHE A 13 4.27 15.71 2.43
N LYS A 14 3.71 15.55 3.64
CA LYS A 14 2.41 14.89 3.82
C LYS A 14 1.29 15.62 3.08
N LYS A 15 1.21 16.95 3.21
CA LYS A 15 0.20 17.74 2.50
C LYS A 15 0.31 17.60 0.98
N ALA A 16 1.53 17.56 0.46
CA ALA A 16 1.79 17.33 -0.95
C ALA A 16 1.32 15.93 -1.38
N LEU A 17 1.63 14.90 -0.59
CA LEU A 17 1.17 13.53 -0.85
C LEU A 17 -0.36 13.41 -0.79
N ASP A 18 -1.04 14.09 0.14
CA ASP A 18 -2.51 14.10 0.22
C ASP A 18 -3.10 14.65 -1.09
N THR A 19 -2.60 15.81 -1.53
CA THR A 19 -3.01 16.44 -2.80
C THR A 19 -2.71 15.55 -4.00
N PHE A 20 -1.61 14.81 -3.97
CA PHE A 20 -1.24 13.84 -5.00
C PHE A 20 -2.26 12.70 -5.08
N THR A 21 -2.66 12.12 -3.95
CA THR A 21 -3.61 11.00 -3.92
C THR A 21 -4.99 11.33 -4.48
N GLU A 22 -5.46 12.58 -4.32
CA GLU A 22 -6.74 13.06 -4.89
C GLU A 22 -6.80 12.99 -6.42
N LYS A 23 -5.64 12.96 -7.10
CA LYS A 23 -5.55 12.95 -8.56
C LYS A 23 -5.39 11.55 -9.14
N LEU A 24 -4.97 10.57 -8.33
CA LEU A 24 -4.55 9.25 -8.81
C LEU A 24 -5.69 8.43 -9.40
N GLU A 25 -6.89 8.51 -8.83
CA GLU A 25 -8.05 7.77 -9.33
C GLU A 25 -8.31 8.09 -10.81
N LYS A 26 -8.41 9.37 -11.15
CA LYS A 26 -8.64 9.85 -12.52
C LYS A 26 -7.56 9.42 -13.51
N TYR A 27 -6.36 9.16 -13.03
CA TYR A 27 -5.25 8.72 -13.86
C TYR A 27 -5.31 7.21 -14.12
N VAL A 28 -5.74 6.42 -13.13
CA VAL A 28 -5.78 4.96 -13.26
C VAL A 28 -7.10 4.40 -13.78
N SER A 29 -8.20 5.17 -13.72
CA SER A 29 -9.54 4.69 -14.07
C SER A 29 -10.13 5.39 -15.30
N THR A 30 -11.03 4.68 -15.98
CA THR A 30 -11.92 5.28 -16.99
C THR A 30 -13.03 6.08 -16.32
N GLU A 31 -13.85 6.76 -17.13
CA GLU A 31 -15.04 7.48 -16.69
C GLU A 31 -16.07 6.63 -15.93
N ASN A 32 -16.05 5.30 -16.12
CA ASN A 32 -16.95 4.36 -15.47
C ASN A 32 -16.33 3.70 -14.22
N GLY A 33 -15.14 4.12 -13.80
CA GLY A 33 -14.43 3.57 -12.63
C GLY A 33 -13.65 2.28 -12.91
N ASP A 34 -13.67 1.78 -14.14
CA ASP A 34 -12.88 0.62 -14.55
C ASP A 34 -11.40 0.97 -14.62
N TRP A 35 -10.53 0.00 -14.38
CA TRP A 35 -9.11 0.18 -14.65
C TRP A 35 -8.86 0.48 -16.13
N SER A 36 -8.03 1.50 -16.39
CA SER A 36 -7.68 1.88 -17.76
C SER A 36 -6.69 0.91 -18.42
N VAL A 37 -5.93 0.15 -17.63
CA VAL A 37 -5.06 -0.92 -18.13
C VAL A 37 -5.90 -2.17 -18.37
N LYS A 38 -5.94 -2.64 -19.62
CA LYS A 38 -6.72 -3.82 -20.04
C LYS A 38 -5.88 -5.09 -20.21
N GLY A 39 -4.59 -4.93 -20.47
CA GLY A 39 -3.71 -6.01 -20.86
C GLY A 39 -2.31 -5.51 -21.17
N PHE A 40 -1.42 -6.42 -21.53
CA PHE A 40 -0.17 -6.09 -22.21
C PHE A 40 -0.29 -6.44 -23.70
N ILE A 41 0.38 -5.66 -24.55
CA ILE A 41 0.35 -5.83 -26.00
C ILE A 41 1.68 -6.39 -26.50
N ASP A 42 1.64 -7.31 -27.47
CA ASP A 42 2.85 -7.79 -28.16
C ASP A 42 3.13 -7.03 -29.47
N VAL A 43 4.26 -7.34 -30.10
CA VAL A 43 4.67 -6.74 -31.39
C VAL A 43 3.75 -7.12 -32.56
N TYR A 44 2.84 -8.07 -32.36
CA TYR A 44 1.82 -8.50 -33.33
C TYR A 44 0.45 -7.88 -33.02
N LYS A 45 0.40 -6.89 -32.12
CA LYS A 45 -0.81 -6.18 -31.69
C LYS A 45 -1.86 -7.07 -31.04
N ASN A 46 -1.46 -8.23 -30.49
CA ASN A 46 -2.33 -9.03 -29.63
C ASN A 46 -2.28 -8.47 -28.21
N ILE A 47 -3.45 -8.33 -27.60
CA ILE A 47 -3.63 -7.89 -26.22
C ILE A 47 -3.92 -9.11 -25.36
N TYR A 48 -3.08 -9.32 -24.36
CA TYR A 48 -3.22 -10.37 -23.37
C TYR A 48 -3.82 -9.78 -22.11
N THR A 49 -4.95 -10.31 -21.67
CA THR A 49 -5.62 -9.81 -20.45
C THR A 49 -4.78 -10.09 -19.21
N ILE A 50 -5.06 -9.30 -18.16
CA ILE A 50 -4.39 -9.42 -16.86
C ILE A 50 -5.29 -10.24 -15.94
N SER A 51 -4.74 -11.18 -15.18
CA SER A 51 -5.54 -11.90 -14.19
C SER A 51 -5.85 -11.06 -12.95
N SER A 52 -6.90 -11.44 -12.23
CA SER A 52 -7.28 -10.78 -10.96
C SER A 52 -6.33 -11.08 -9.77
N ASP A 53 -5.21 -11.77 -10.00
CA ASP A 53 -4.23 -12.09 -8.96
C ASP A 53 -3.61 -10.83 -8.35
N THR A 54 -3.57 -10.79 -7.01
CA THR A 54 -3.12 -9.61 -6.25
C THR A 54 -1.70 -9.20 -6.59
N LYS A 55 -0.78 -10.14 -6.83
CA LYS A 55 0.63 -9.83 -7.06
C LYS A 55 0.82 -9.21 -8.44
N ILE A 56 0.11 -9.73 -9.44
CA ILE A 56 0.12 -9.20 -10.80
C ILE A 56 -0.50 -7.80 -10.80
N VAL A 57 -1.72 -7.65 -10.27
CA VAL A 57 -2.40 -6.36 -10.15
C VAL A 57 -1.53 -5.35 -9.40
N SER A 58 -0.94 -5.74 -8.27
CA SER A 58 -0.09 -4.84 -7.48
C SER A 58 1.09 -4.30 -8.28
N LYS A 59 1.78 -5.17 -9.03
CA LYS A 59 2.98 -4.75 -9.76
C LYS A 59 2.64 -3.86 -10.96
N ILE A 60 1.55 -4.17 -11.65
CA ILE A 60 1.11 -3.35 -12.78
C ILE A 60 0.59 -2.00 -12.29
N LEU A 61 -0.14 -1.94 -11.17
CA LEU A 61 -0.55 -0.67 -10.56
C LEU A 61 0.66 0.19 -10.16
N GLU A 62 1.68 -0.43 -9.56
CA GLU A 62 2.94 0.25 -9.22
C GLU A 62 3.57 0.88 -10.46
N ILE A 63 3.73 0.11 -11.55
CA ILE A 63 4.28 0.60 -12.83
C ILE A 63 3.40 1.70 -13.41
N HIS A 64 2.09 1.52 -13.40
CA HIS A 64 1.13 2.43 -13.99
C HIS A 64 1.17 3.80 -13.29
N ILE A 65 1.21 3.83 -11.95
CA ILE A 65 1.23 5.05 -11.14
C ILE A 65 2.62 5.71 -11.13
N PHE A 66 3.69 4.97 -11.44
CA PHE A 66 5.07 5.45 -11.31
C PHE A 66 5.39 6.76 -12.04
N PRO A 67 4.94 7.01 -13.29
CA PRO A 67 5.16 8.30 -13.95
C PRO A 67 4.58 9.49 -13.17
N GLN A 68 3.42 9.31 -12.54
CA GLN A 68 2.81 10.35 -11.70
C GLN A 68 3.62 10.60 -10.43
N ILE A 69 4.25 9.56 -9.88
CA ILE A 69 5.15 9.67 -8.74
C ILE A 69 6.42 10.45 -9.10
N LEU A 70 7.00 10.22 -10.29
CA LEU A 70 8.15 10.98 -10.78
C LEU A 70 7.80 12.47 -10.94
N GLN A 71 6.63 12.76 -11.53
CA GLN A 71 6.14 14.12 -11.66
C GLN A 71 5.94 14.79 -10.29
N PHE A 72 5.31 14.08 -9.34
CA PHE A 72 5.15 14.55 -7.96
C PHE A 72 6.49 14.91 -7.31
N ALA A 73 7.51 14.07 -7.47
CA ALA A 73 8.83 14.33 -6.89
C ALA A 73 9.46 15.60 -7.46
N GLU A 74 9.42 15.77 -8.78
CA GLU A 74 9.96 16.93 -9.46
C GLU A 74 9.27 18.22 -9.00
N GLU A 75 7.93 18.24 -9.02
CA GLU A 75 7.10 19.39 -8.61
C GLU A 75 7.31 19.80 -7.15
N ASN A 76 7.70 18.86 -6.28
CA ASN A 76 7.88 19.09 -4.85
C ASN A 76 9.35 19.15 -4.42
N ASN A 77 10.30 19.26 -5.36
CA ASN A 77 11.74 19.42 -5.08
C ASN A 77 12.39 18.20 -4.40
N TYR A 78 12.02 16.99 -4.82
CA TYR A 78 12.59 15.73 -4.35
C TYR A 78 13.23 14.93 -5.49
N ASN A 79 14.33 14.23 -5.18
CA ASN A 79 14.85 13.12 -5.97
C ASN A 79 14.26 11.81 -5.44
N ILE A 80 14.04 10.83 -6.32
CA ILE A 80 13.63 9.47 -5.94
C ILE A 80 14.80 8.51 -6.09
N ILE A 81 15.04 7.71 -5.07
CA ILE A 81 15.89 6.52 -5.11
C ILE A 81 14.98 5.30 -5.00
N LEU A 82 15.04 4.43 -6.02
CA LEU A 82 14.43 3.11 -6.00
C LEU A 82 15.35 2.13 -5.28
N THR A 83 14.78 1.13 -4.61
CA THR A 83 15.60 0.05 -4.04
C THR A 83 16.26 -0.79 -5.13
N GLU A 84 17.59 -0.89 -5.09
CA GLU A 84 18.37 -1.74 -6.02
C GLU A 84 18.34 -3.22 -5.65
N HIS A 85 17.93 -3.52 -4.40
CA HIS A 85 17.91 -4.87 -3.87
C HIS A 85 16.49 -5.38 -3.68
N GLN A 86 16.29 -6.67 -3.99
CA GLN A 86 15.05 -7.36 -3.62
C GLN A 86 14.90 -7.42 -2.10
N ASN A 87 13.67 -7.26 -1.60
CA ASN A 87 13.32 -7.32 -0.18
C ASN A 87 13.95 -6.22 0.70
N TYR A 88 14.22 -5.05 0.13
CA TYR A 88 14.66 -3.86 0.85
C TYR A 88 13.50 -2.88 1.00
N TYR A 89 13.45 -2.25 2.17
CA TYR A 89 12.53 -1.16 2.46
C TYR A 89 13.20 0.21 2.24
N PRO A 90 12.48 1.27 1.88
CA PRO A 90 11.13 1.27 1.28
C PRO A 90 11.17 0.98 -0.22
N ASP A 91 9.99 0.88 -0.84
CA ASP A 91 9.85 0.89 -2.30
C ASP A 91 10.48 2.15 -2.91
N LEU A 92 10.19 3.33 -2.30
CA LEU A 92 10.67 4.63 -2.77
C LEU A 92 11.28 5.44 -1.63
N THR A 93 12.51 5.92 -1.83
CA THR A 93 13.12 6.92 -0.96
C THR A 93 13.10 8.29 -1.63
N PHE A 94 12.43 9.25 -1.02
CA PHE A 94 12.44 10.65 -1.44
C PHE A 94 13.53 11.41 -0.68
N ILE A 95 14.38 12.14 -1.39
CA ILE A 95 15.45 12.97 -0.82
C ILE A 95 15.26 14.40 -1.32
N HIS A 96 15.15 15.37 -0.41
CA HIS A 96 14.97 16.77 -0.80
C HIS A 96 16.21 17.27 -1.57
N LYS A 97 16.00 17.92 -2.72
CA LYS A 97 17.09 18.32 -3.64
C LYS A 97 18.08 19.29 -3.01
N GLU A 98 17.62 20.15 -2.10
CA GLU A 98 18.47 21.15 -1.43
C GLU A 98 18.98 20.69 -0.06
N ASN A 99 18.48 19.56 0.46
CA ASN A 99 18.84 19.10 1.80
C ASN A 99 18.75 17.58 1.90
N GLU A 100 19.88 16.91 1.66
CA GLU A 100 19.96 15.46 1.65
C GLU A 100 19.63 14.80 3.00
N GLN A 101 19.62 15.55 4.10
CA GLN A 101 19.21 15.03 5.42
C GLN A 101 17.69 14.88 5.54
N VAL A 102 16.92 15.46 4.62
CA VAL A 102 15.46 15.30 4.53
C VAL A 102 15.20 14.09 3.64
N LYS A 103 14.96 12.94 4.29
CA LYS A 103 14.58 11.69 3.63
C LYS A 103 13.20 11.24 4.08
N PHE A 104 12.37 10.82 3.14
CA PHE A 104 11.09 10.17 3.42
C PHE A 104 11.03 8.81 2.78
N ALA A 105 10.55 7.83 3.54
CA ALA A 105 10.30 6.50 3.04
C ALA A 105 8.84 6.40 2.62
N VAL A 106 8.57 6.03 1.36
CA VAL A 106 7.21 5.83 0.83
C VAL A 106 7.11 4.41 0.31
N ASP A 107 6.19 3.65 0.88
CA ASP A 107 5.95 2.25 0.55
C ASP A 107 4.61 2.14 -0.17
N LEU A 108 4.60 1.54 -1.36
CA LEU A 108 3.39 1.32 -2.12
C LEU A 108 2.73 0.03 -1.63
N LYS A 109 1.44 0.14 -1.32
CA LYS A 109 0.68 -0.98 -0.78
C LYS A 109 -0.66 -1.05 -1.48
N THR A 110 -0.94 -2.20 -2.09
CA THR A 110 -2.21 -2.45 -2.75
C THR A 110 -2.96 -3.56 -2.02
N THR A 111 -4.28 -3.46 -1.98
CA THR A 111 -5.16 -4.50 -1.47
C THR A 111 -6.53 -4.37 -2.12
N TYR A 112 -7.35 -5.39 -2.01
CA TYR A 112 -8.72 -5.34 -2.50
C TYR A 112 -9.71 -5.09 -1.34
N ARG A 113 -10.90 -4.57 -1.66
CA ARG A 113 -12.00 -4.44 -0.70
C ARG A 113 -12.50 -5.83 -0.35
N LYS A 114 -12.42 -6.18 0.94
CA LYS A 114 -13.14 -7.33 1.49
C LYS A 114 -14.56 -6.89 1.81
N LYS A 115 -15.42 -7.88 2.10
CA LYS A 115 -16.80 -7.62 2.52
C LYS A 115 -16.83 -6.58 3.63
N ASN A 116 -17.80 -5.68 3.52
CA ASN A 116 -18.16 -4.74 4.57
C ASN A 116 -17.11 -3.65 4.90
N GLY A 117 -16.45 -3.10 3.87
CA GLY A 117 -15.57 -1.94 4.03
C GLY A 117 -14.25 -2.26 4.75
N ILE A 118 -13.81 -3.53 4.67
CA ILE A 118 -12.58 -3.99 5.32
C ILE A 118 -11.46 -4.12 4.28
N SER A 119 -10.29 -3.62 4.62
CA SER A 119 -9.05 -3.81 3.87
C SER A 119 -7.88 -3.95 4.84
N SER A 120 -6.93 -4.83 4.51
CA SER A 120 -5.79 -5.11 5.39
C SER A 120 -4.49 -4.95 4.63
N PHE A 121 -3.54 -4.23 5.23
CA PHE A 121 -2.19 -4.05 4.71
C PHE A 121 -1.15 -4.63 5.67
N THR A 122 -0.05 -5.10 5.08
CA THR A 122 1.20 -5.31 5.80
C THR A 122 2.05 -4.05 5.68
N LEU A 123 2.44 -3.47 6.82
CA LEU A 123 3.17 -2.21 6.87
C LEU A 123 4.68 -2.41 7.00
N GLY A 124 5.19 -3.49 6.42
CA GLY A 124 6.59 -3.90 6.51
C GLY A 124 6.97 -4.55 7.85
N SER A 125 8.24 -4.95 7.95
CA SER A 125 8.73 -5.74 9.06
C SER A 125 8.90 -4.92 10.34
N HIS A 126 8.73 -5.58 11.50
CA HIS A 126 9.18 -5.09 12.81
C HIS A 126 10.47 -5.79 13.30
N GLY A 127 11.19 -6.44 12.38
CA GLY A 127 12.45 -7.17 12.63
C GLY A 127 13.69 -6.29 12.44
N SER A 128 14.70 -6.82 11.74
CA SER A 128 16.07 -6.29 11.56
C SER A 128 16.17 -4.75 11.57
N TYR A 129 15.89 -4.06 10.46
CA TYR A 129 16.08 -2.61 10.35
C TYR A 129 15.22 -1.79 11.32
N PHE A 130 14.09 -2.35 11.76
CA PHE A 130 13.15 -1.63 12.62
C PHE A 130 13.66 -1.58 14.07
N LYS A 131 14.31 -2.65 14.51
CA LYS A 131 14.96 -2.76 15.83
C LYS A 131 16.34 -2.12 15.83
N GLU A 132 17.14 -2.40 14.81
CA GLU A 132 18.52 -1.91 14.68
C GLU A 132 18.55 -0.69 13.75
N ARG A 133 18.05 0.44 14.26
CA ARG A 133 17.69 1.62 13.43
C ARG A 133 18.85 2.32 12.74
N ASP A 134 20.07 2.06 13.17
CA ASP A 134 21.32 2.56 12.62
C ASP A 134 21.92 1.63 11.54
N LYS A 135 21.40 0.40 11.42
CA LYS A 135 21.88 -0.60 10.45
C LYS A 135 21.12 -0.52 9.12
N LYS A 136 21.75 -1.06 8.07
CA LYS A 136 21.21 -1.08 6.69
C LYS A 136 20.69 -2.45 6.23
N LYS A 137 20.47 -3.40 7.16
CA LYS A 137 20.01 -4.74 6.79
C LYS A 137 18.55 -4.68 6.32
N ASN A 138 18.31 -5.01 5.04
CA ASN A 138 16.97 -4.95 4.40
C ASN A 138 16.35 -3.55 4.34
N ILE A 139 17.18 -2.49 4.29
CA ILE A 139 16.71 -1.11 4.18
C ILE A 139 17.71 -0.26 3.38
N GLN A 140 17.23 0.65 2.54
CA GLN A 140 18.06 1.49 1.65
C GLN A 140 18.98 2.45 2.44
N PHE A 141 18.43 3.10 3.46
CA PHE A 141 19.14 3.94 4.42
C PHE A 141 18.76 3.49 5.83
N PRO A 142 19.61 3.71 6.86
CA PRO A 142 19.25 3.40 8.24
C PRO A 142 17.91 4.01 8.62
N TYR A 143 17.09 3.26 9.35
CA TYR A 143 15.72 3.64 9.68
C TYR A 143 15.65 5.03 10.34
N ASN A 144 16.62 5.36 11.20
CA ASN A 144 16.70 6.65 11.89
C ASN A 144 17.09 7.86 11.01
N GLN A 145 17.43 7.64 9.73
CA GLN A 145 17.72 8.72 8.78
C GLN A 145 16.47 9.25 8.06
N TYR A 146 15.36 8.52 8.12
CA TYR A 146 14.09 8.99 7.56
C TYR A 146 13.37 9.89 8.56
N LEU A 147 12.81 11.00 8.07
CA LEU A 147 11.98 11.91 8.86
C LEU A 147 10.52 11.43 8.98
N GLY A 148 10.11 10.49 8.13
CA GLY A 148 8.78 9.92 8.12
C GLY A 148 8.70 8.69 7.23
N HIS A 149 7.81 7.78 7.61
CA HIS A 149 7.53 6.53 6.93
C HIS A 149 6.07 6.53 6.50
N PHE A 150 5.81 6.67 5.20
CA PHE A 150 4.47 6.77 4.63
C PHE A 150 4.09 5.50 3.89
N CYS A 151 2.82 5.13 4.00
CA CYS A 151 2.16 4.11 3.19
C CYS A 151 1.31 4.84 2.15
N LEU A 152 1.65 4.67 0.87
CA LEU A 152 0.77 5.03 -0.24
C LEU A 152 -0.12 3.83 -0.54
N GLY A 153 -1.35 3.88 -0.04
CA GLY A 153 -2.31 2.79 -0.11
C GLY A 153 -3.24 2.89 -1.31
N VAL A 154 -3.42 1.78 -2.01
CA VAL A 154 -4.39 1.61 -3.10
C VAL A 154 -5.37 0.50 -2.72
N ILE A 155 -6.66 0.82 -2.75
CA ILE A 155 -7.73 -0.12 -2.48
C ILE A 155 -8.62 -0.20 -3.72
N TYR A 156 -8.86 -1.41 -4.22
CA TYR A 156 -9.70 -1.63 -5.41
C TYR A 156 -10.75 -2.71 -5.17
N THR A 157 -11.80 -2.71 -6.00
CA THR A 157 -12.79 -3.78 -6.06
C THR A 157 -12.37 -4.76 -7.15
N ARG A 158 -12.37 -6.06 -6.85
CA ARG A 158 -12.22 -7.08 -7.89
C ARG A 158 -13.55 -7.23 -8.62
N THR A 159 -13.52 -7.31 -9.93
CA THR A 159 -14.69 -7.78 -10.66
C THR A 159 -14.84 -9.27 -10.41
N ASP A 160 -16.09 -9.72 -10.21
CA ASP A 160 -16.42 -11.13 -10.00
C ASP A 160 -16.25 -11.87 -11.33
N ILE A 161 -15.00 -12.09 -11.71
CA ILE A 161 -14.61 -13.03 -12.74
C ILE A 161 -14.70 -14.39 -12.05
N ASN A 162 -15.73 -15.17 -12.39
CA ASN A 162 -15.92 -16.48 -11.78
C ASN A 162 -14.65 -17.32 -11.98
N ALA A 163 -14.32 -18.21 -11.04
CA ALA A 163 -13.15 -19.09 -11.18
C ALA A 163 -13.21 -20.01 -12.43
N ASP A 164 -14.41 -20.14 -13.02
CA ASP A 164 -14.68 -20.86 -14.26
C ASP A 164 -14.77 -19.93 -15.49
N ASP A 165 -14.58 -18.62 -15.33
CA ASP A 165 -14.62 -17.61 -16.40
C ASP A 165 -13.21 -17.43 -17.00
N PRO A 166 -12.97 -17.85 -18.26
CA PRO A 166 -11.65 -17.85 -18.87
C PRO A 166 -11.12 -16.45 -19.25
N THR A 167 -11.78 -15.36 -18.84
CA THR A 167 -11.40 -13.97 -19.21
C THR A 167 -9.94 -13.63 -18.88
N ASP A 168 -9.38 -14.24 -17.82
CA ASP A 168 -7.99 -14.07 -17.41
C ASP A 168 -6.96 -14.70 -18.39
N THR A 169 -7.44 -15.41 -19.42
CA THR A 169 -6.60 -16.09 -20.44
C THR A 169 -6.90 -15.68 -21.88
N GLU A 170 -7.81 -14.73 -22.05
CA GLU A 170 -8.26 -14.26 -23.35
C GLU A 170 -7.17 -13.44 -24.06
N ILE A 171 -7.20 -13.54 -25.39
CA ILE A 171 -6.34 -12.77 -26.28
C ILE A 171 -7.26 -11.98 -27.20
N TYR A 172 -7.09 -10.67 -27.19
CA TYR A 172 -7.87 -9.74 -27.97
C TYR A 172 -7.03 -9.10 -29.08
N GLN A 173 -7.65 -8.84 -30.22
CA GLN A 173 -7.13 -7.92 -31.22
C GLN A 173 -8.13 -6.78 -31.37
N VAL A 174 -7.67 -5.54 -31.49
CA VAL A 174 -8.56 -4.37 -31.56
C VAL A 174 -8.48 -3.75 -32.95
N GLN A 175 -9.63 -3.52 -33.58
CA GLN A 175 -9.70 -2.87 -34.91
C GLN A 175 -9.09 -1.46 -34.90
N GLU A 176 -9.27 -0.71 -33.81
CA GLU A 176 -8.64 0.60 -33.57
C GLU A 176 -7.12 0.63 -33.79
N LEU A 177 -6.43 -0.52 -33.66
CA LEU A 177 -4.98 -0.64 -33.80
C LEU A 177 -4.54 -1.28 -35.13
N GLN A 178 -5.47 -1.71 -35.98
CA GLN A 178 -5.17 -2.36 -37.25
C GLN A 178 -4.80 -1.34 -38.33
N GLU A 179 -3.77 -1.66 -39.10
CA GLU A 179 -3.47 -0.95 -40.34
C GLU A 179 -4.32 -1.51 -41.49
N ASP A 180 -4.61 -0.67 -42.50
CA ASP A 180 -5.49 -1.00 -43.63
C ASP A 180 -5.10 -2.28 -44.40
N TYR A 181 -3.87 -2.78 -44.22
CA TYR A 181 -3.32 -3.96 -44.90
C TYR A 181 -3.08 -5.16 -43.99
N GLU A 182 -3.31 -5.06 -42.68
CA GLU A 182 -3.08 -6.15 -41.74
C GLU A 182 -4.26 -7.13 -41.71
N THR A 183 -3.98 -8.41 -41.92
CA THR A 183 -4.98 -9.46 -41.71
C THR A 183 -5.09 -9.79 -40.22
N PRO A 184 -6.32 -9.89 -39.66
CA PRO A 184 -6.51 -10.25 -38.26
C PRO A 184 -5.91 -11.62 -37.96
N ASN A 185 -5.12 -11.72 -36.89
CA ASN A 185 -4.62 -13.00 -36.45
C ASN A 185 -5.73 -13.75 -35.73
N THR A 186 -5.92 -15.03 -36.07
CA THR A 186 -7.04 -15.82 -35.51
C THR A 186 -6.62 -16.69 -34.33
N LYS A 187 -5.30 -16.92 -34.15
CA LYS A 187 -4.75 -17.77 -33.09
C LYS A 187 -3.36 -17.34 -32.64
N VAL A 188 -3.07 -17.55 -31.35
CA VAL A 188 -1.71 -17.52 -30.78
C VAL A 188 -1.48 -18.86 -30.09
N GLY A 189 -0.60 -19.69 -30.66
CA GLY A 189 -0.47 -21.08 -30.26
C GLY A 189 -1.79 -21.84 -30.44
N GLU A 190 -2.31 -22.44 -29.38
CA GLU A 190 -3.60 -23.14 -29.37
C GLU A 190 -4.79 -22.22 -29.02
N ARG A 191 -4.53 -21.01 -28.55
CA ARG A 191 -5.59 -20.08 -28.09
C ARG A 191 -6.18 -19.30 -29.25
N LYS A 192 -7.50 -19.11 -29.22
CA LYS A 192 -8.24 -18.26 -30.18
C LYS A 192 -8.07 -16.79 -29.82
N VAL A 193 -7.92 -15.94 -30.83
CA VAL A 193 -7.91 -14.48 -30.69
C VAL A 193 -9.32 -13.94 -30.99
N THR A 194 -9.82 -13.04 -30.14
CA THR A 194 -11.11 -12.37 -30.29
C THR A 194 -10.91 -10.94 -30.79
N THR A 195 -11.50 -10.59 -31.93
CA THR A 195 -11.45 -9.21 -32.42
C THR A 195 -12.54 -8.37 -31.76
N VAL A 196 -12.17 -7.18 -31.28
CA VAL A 196 -13.09 -6.17 -30.73
C VAL A 196 -12.89 -4.83 -31.42
N ASP A 197 -13.90 -3.97 -31.35
CA ASP A 197 -13.87 -2.69 -32.06
C ASP A 197 -12.98 -1.65 -31.36
N ASN A 198 -12.99 -1.61 -30.02
CA ASN A 198 -12.26 -0.63 -29.22
C ASN A 198 -11.72 -1.21 -27.89
N LEU A 199 -10.68 -0.58 -27.32
CA LEU A 199 -10.05 -1.02 -26.08
C LEU A 199 -10.98 -0.97 -24.85
N LYS A 200 -11.97 -0.05 -24.84
CA LYS A 200 -12.89 0.12 -23.71
C LYS A 200 -13.87 -1.05 -23.57
N SER A 201 -14.07 -1.86 -24.62
CA SER A 201 -14.94 -3.04 -24.55
C SER A 201 -14.28 -4.24 -23.86
N ILE A 202 -12.97 -4.22 -23.63
CA ILE A 202 -12.28 -5.28 -22.88
C ILE A 202 -12.63 -5.15 -21.39
N THR A 203 -13.19 -6.22 -20.83
CA THR A 203 -13.61 -6.29 -19.42
C THR A 203 -12.44 -5.99 -18.48
N SER A 204 -12.67 -5.12 -17.49
CA SER A 204 -11.68 -4.80 -16.47
C SER A 204 -11.67 -5.84 -15.35
N VAL A 205 -10.49 -6.22 -14.87
CA VAL A 205 -10.32 -7.18 -13.75
C VAL A 205 -10.42 -6.55 -12.36
N ILE A 206 -10.28 -5.22 -12.29
CA ILE A 206 -10.44 -4.42 -11.08
C ILE A 206 -11.09 -3.08 -11.43
N LYS A 207 -11.74 -2.46 -10.44
CA LYS A 207 -12.42 -1.17 -10.58
C LYS A 207 -12.58 -0.47 -9.23
N ASP A 208 -13.16 0.72 -9.25
CA ASP A 208 -13.50 1.55 -8.08
C ASP A 208 -12.25 1.77 -7.21
N PHE A 209 -11.39 2.73 -7.51
CA PHE A 209 -10.14 2.88 -6.75
C PHE A 209 -10.29 3.88 -5.60
N ASP A 210 -9.83 3.50 -4.40
CA ASP A 210 -9.59 4.44 -3.31
C ASP A 210 -8.07 4.56 -3.11
N PHE A 211 -7.58 5.81 -3.12
CA PHE A 211 -6.20 6.14 -2.80
C PHE A 211 -6.14 6.84 -1.45
N PHE A 212 -5.12 6.53 -0.66
CA PHE A 212 -4.82 7.28 0.55
C PHE A 212 -3.33 7.29 0.83
N VAL A 213 -2.90 8.25 1.63
CA VAL A 213 -1.56 8.28 2.18
C VAL A 213 -1.62 8.53 3.67
N ALA A 214 -0.88 7.72 4.42
CA ALA A 214 -0.82 7.86 5.86
C ALA A 214 0.58 7.52 6.36
N GLU A 215 0.98 8.16 7.45
CA GLU A 215 2.15 7.69 8.19
C GLU A 215 1.88 6.30 8.75
N LYS A 216 2.88 5.42 8.62
CA LYS A 216 2.82 4.01 9.02
C LYS A 216 2.26 3.83 10.43
N TRP A 217 2.74 4.60 11.40
CA TRP A 217 2.33 4.48 12.80
C TRP A 217 0.86 4.88 13.02
N LYS A 218 0.35 5.85 12.24
CA LYS A 218 -1.02 6.35 12.38
C LYS A 218 -2.07 5.36 11.90
N ILE A 219 -1.72 4.42 11.03
CA ILE A 219 -2.64 3.38 10.54
C ILE A 219 -2.27 1.97 11.02
N ALA A 220 -1.28 1.84 11.90
CA ALA A 220 -0.86 0.55 12.44
C ALA A 220 -1.89 0.00 13.45
N SER A 221 -1.96 -1.33 13.51
CA SER A 221 -2.61 -2.09 14.57
C SER A 221 -1.58 -2.62 15.57
N ASP A 222 -2.03 -3.22 16.66
CA ASP A 222 -1.20 -3.97 17.61
C ASP A 222 -1.03 -5.45 17.19
N LYS A 223 -1.51 -5.82 16.00
CA LYS A 223 -1.50 -7.20 15.50
C LYS A 223 -0.56 -7.35 14.32
N GLN A 224 0.02 -8.53 14.22
CA GLN A 224 0.83 -8.89 13.07
C GLN A 224 -0.03 -8.98 11.82
N GLY A 225 0.49 -8.52 10.69
CA GLY A 225 -0.19 -8.56 9.39
C GLY A 225 -0.13 -9.93 8.71
N SER A 226 0.70 -10.84 9.21
CA SER A 226 0.91 -12.19 8.67
C SER A 226 1.42 -13.13 9.78
N GLY A 227 0.96 -14.38 9.79
CA GLY A 227 1.37 -15.37 10.81
C GLY A 227 2.78 -15.92 10.64
N ASN A 228 3.34 -15.84 9.43
CA ASN A 228 4.58 -16.54 9.06
C ASN A 228 5.78 -15.59 9.02
N THR A 229 5.52 -14.30 8.83
CA THR A 229 6.53 -13.26 8.67
C THR A 229 6.23 -12.12 9.64
N ALA A 230 7.28 -11.60 10.28
CA ALA A 230 7.21 -10.56 11.31
C ALA A 230 6.86 -9.19 10.73
N ASN A 231 5.63 -9.04 10.22
CA ASN A 231 5.09 -7.82 9.63
C ASN A 231 4.07 -7.14 10.56
N ILE A 232 4.11 -5.82 10.57
CA ILE A 232 3.13 -4.97 11.24
C ILE A 232 1.83 -5.01 10.42
N GLY A 233 0.69 -5.27 11.06
CA GLY A 233 -0.62 -5.18 10.40
C GLY A 233 -1.21 -3.78 10.53
N SER A 234 -1.94 -3.32 9.51
CA SER A 234 -2.72 -2.08 9.59
C SER A 234 -4.02 -2.25 10.38
N THR A 235 -4.68 -1.13 10.70
CA THR A 235 -6.12 -1.14 10.97
C THR A 235 -6.89 -1.68 9.77
N LEU A 236 -8.09 -2.23 10.03
CA LEU A 236 -8.86 -3.00 9.05
C LEU A 236 -9.95 -2.19 8.34
N SER A 237 -10.44 -1.13 8.97
CA SER A 237 -11.51 -0.29 8.40
C SER A 237 -10.92 0.63 7.33
N ILE A 238 -11.53 0.67 6.15
CA ILE A 238 -11.16 1.63 5.09
C ILE A 238 -11.33 3.07 5.60
N GLU A 239 -12.38 3.35 6.38
CA GLU A 239 -12.59 4.66 7.01
C GLU A 239 -11.44 5.01 7.96
N ASP A 240 -11.00 4.05 8.79
CA ASP A 240 -9.90 4.32 9.73
C ASP A 240 -8.54 4.48 9.03
N LEU A 241 -8.33 3.77 7.91
CA LEU A 241 -7.15 3.93 7.07
C LEU A 241 -7.09 5.35 6.48
N ARG A 242 -8.20 5.83 5.93
CA ARG A 242 -8.31 7.17 5.32
C ARG A 242 -8.19 8.29 6.36
N ASN A 243 -8.80 8.10 7.52
CA ASN A 243 -8.84 9.11 8.58
C ASN A 243 -7.66 9.00 9.56
N GLU A 244 -6.66 8.16 9.27
CA GLU A 244 -5.48 7.97 10.12
C GLU A 244 -5.83 7.57 11.58
N ASN A 245 -6.89 6.77 11.75
CA ASN A 245 -7.45 6.36 13.05
C ASN A 245 -6.94 4.99 13.53
N GLY A 246 -5.65 4.69 13.33
CA GLY A 246 -5.00 3.53 13.91
C GLY A 246 -4.86 3.64 15.43
N ILE A 247 -4.58 2.53 16.10
CA ILE A 247 -4.64 2.46 17.57
C ILE A 247 -3.60 3.35 18.28
N PHE A 248 -2.55 3.73 17.56
CA PHE A 248 -1.46 4.58 18.04
C PHE A 248 -1.64 6.06 17.69
N SER A 249 -2.63 6.42 16.87
CA SER A 249 -2.71 7.76 16.26
C SER A 249 -2.81 8.89 17.27
N GLN A 250 -3.46 8.66 18.41
CA GLN A 250 -3.57 9.60 19.53
C GLN A 250 -2.49 9.43 20.60
N LEU A 251 -1.69 8.35 20.54
CA LEU A 251 -0.57 8.10 21.45
C LEU A 251 0.72 8.72 20.95
N GLY A 252 0.97 8.67 19.64
CA GLY A 252 2.17 9.16 18.99
C GLY A 252 3.10 8.06 18.48
N GLU A 253 3.99 8.45 17.58
CA GLU A 253 4.97 7.57 16.91
C GLU A 253 5.89 6.85 17.92
N GLU A 254 6.23 7.51 19.04
CA GLU A 254 7.07 6.93 20.10
C GLU A 254 6.49 5.62 20.69
N TRP A 255 5.17 5.55 20.89
CA TRP A 255 4.52 4.38 21.46
C TRP A 255 4.36 3.26 20.45
N PHE A 256 4.16 3.62 19.18
CA PHE A 256 4.21 2.68 18.07
C PHE A 256 5.58 2.02 17.97
N ASP A 257 6.65 2.81 18.04
CA ASP A 257 8.03 2.35 17.97
C ASP A 257 8.39 1.42 19.14
N GLU A 258 8.16 1.90 20.37
CA GLU A 258 8.41 1.14 21.60
C GLU A 258 7.65 -0.19 21.61
N TYR A 259 6.37 -0.17 21.23
CA TYR A 259 5.55 -1.39 21.18
C TYR A 259 6.11 -2.40 20.19
N TRP A 260 6.36 -2.00 18.94
CA TRP A 260 6.73 -2.93 17.88
C TRP A 260 8.17 -3.45 17.98
N ILE A 261 9.08 -2.67 18.57
CA ILE A 261 10.43 -3.14 18.90
C ILE A 261 10.37 -4.27 19.93
N ASN A 262 9.50 -4.13 20.93
CA ASN A 262 9.35 -5.06 22.06
C ASN A 262 8.25 -6.11 21.88
N HIS A 263 7.55 -6.11 20.74
CA HIS A 263 6.39 -6.96 20.50
C HIS A 263 6.75 -8.45 20.65
N GLY A 264 6.13 -9.11 21.64
CA GLY A 264 6.36 -10.52 21.93
C GLY A 264 7.76 -10.84 22.47
N SER A 265 8.53 -9.85 22.94
CA SER A 265 9.84 -10.06 23.57
C SER A 265 9.76 -10.18 25.09
N ALA A 266 8.70 -9.67 25.72
CA ALA A 266 8.53 -9.66 27.17
C ALA A 266 7.26 -10.42 27.62
N THR A 267 7.30 -10.85 28.88
CA THR A 267 6.21 -11.54 29.59
C THR A 267 5.93 -10.79 30.88
N MET A 268 4.65 -10.64 31.23
CA MET A 268 4.21 -10.07 32.51
C MET A 268 3.36 -11.09 33.28
N VAL A 269 3.24 -10.92 34.60
CA VAL A 269 2.29 -11.70 35.39
C VAL A 269 0.94 -11.00 35.38
N LYS A 270 -0.10 -11.69 34.92
CA LYS A 270 -1.49 -11.23 34.91
C LYS A 270 -2.36 -12.33 35.50
N ASP A 271 -3.14 -12.00 36.53
CA ASP A 271 -3.96 -12.96 37.27
C ASP A 271 -3.18 -14.19 37.76
N GLY A 272 -1.97 -13.96 38.26
CA GLY A 272 -1.06 -15.01 38.75
C GLY A 272 -0.43 -15.89 37.66
N LYS A 273 -0.67 -15.60 36.37
CA LYS A 273 -0.14 -16.38 35.24
C LYS A 273 0.85 -15.58 34.38
N PRO A 274 1.98 -16.17 33.96
CA PRO A 274 2.85 -15.58 32.96
C PRO A 274 2.10 -15.41 31.63
N THR A 275 1.98 -14.17 31.17
CA THR A 275 1.28 -13.78 29.94
C THR A 275 2.22 -13.00 29.03
N LYS A 276 2.35 -13.44 27.77
CA LYS A 276 3.19 -12.78 26.78
C LYS A 276 2.57 -11.45 26.33
N ILE A 277 3.37 -10.39 26.30
CA ILE A 277 2.91 -9.06 25.92
C ILE A 277 2.79 -8.99 24.39
N THR A 278 1.54 -9.04 23.90
CA THR A 278 1.18 -9.07 22.45
C THR A 278 -0.01 -8.17 22.12
N THR A 279 -0.35 -7.27 23.05
CA THR A 279 -1.38 -6.25 22.87
C THR A 279 -0.85 -4.92 23.39
N LEU A 280 -1.32 -3.82 22.79
CA LEU A 280 -0.89 -2.49 23.22
C LEU A 280 -1.32 -2.18 24.66
N ARG A 281 -2.50 -2.66 25.08
CA ARG A 281 -2.99 -2.48 26.46
C ARG A 281 -2.07 -3.15 27.48
N ASP A 282 -1.69 -4.41 27.23
CA ASP A 282 -0.77 -5.14 28.11
C ASP A 282 0.62 -4.48 28.12
N PHE A 283 1.08 -3.97 26.96
CA PHE A 283 2.36 -3.27 26.88
C PHE A 283 2.37 -1.97 27.69
N LEU A 284 1.31 -1.15 27.59
CA LEU A 284 1.17 0.07 28.38
C LEU A 284 1.05 -0.23 29.87
N GLU A 285 0.32 -1.27 30.25
CA GLU A 285 0.26 -1.74 31.64
C GLU A 285 1.64 -2.15 32.15
N PHE A 286 2.38 -2.94 31.37
CA PHE A 286 3.74 -3.34 31.71
C PHE A 286 4.70 -2.17 31.87
N LYS A 287 4.54 -1.10 31.07
CA LYS A 287 5.32 0.15 31.17
C LYS A 287 4.80 1.09 32.28
N GLY A 288 3.79 0.69 33.06
CA GLY A 288 3.20 1.52 34.12
C GLY A 288 2.39 2.71 33.60
N ARG A 289 1.91 2.65 32.35
CA ARG A 289 1.24 3.74 31.63
C ARG A 289 -0.23 3.46 31.32
N LYS A 290 -0.97 2.95 32.31
CA LYS A 290 -2.42 2.77 32.21
C LYS A 290 -3.17 4.09 32.00
N ASP A 291 -2.58 5.23 32.40
CA ASP A 291 -3.07 6.59 32.12
C ASP A 291 -3.25 6.87 30.62
N LEU A 292 -2.56 6.13 29.75
CA LEU A 292 -2.66 6.29 28.30
C LEU A 292 -3.74 5.43 27.64
N TRP A 293 -4.47 4.60 28.39
CA TRP A 293 -5.47 3.69 27.80
C TRP A 293 -6.59 4.41 27.06
N ASP A 294 -6.99 5.60 27.50
CA ASP A 294 -8.05 6.38 26.86
C ASP A 294 -7.62 6.99 25.52
N LYS A 295 -6.31 7.04 25.25
CA LYS A 295 -5.75 7.45 23.95
C LYS A 295 -5.60 6.29 22.97
N ILE A 296 -5.89 5.05 23.39
CA ILE A 296 -5.93 3.93 22.45
C ILE A 296 -7.22 4.07 21.66
N VAL A 297 -7.11 4.34 20.36
CA VAL A 297 -8.29 4.44 19.49
C VAL A 297 -9.03 3.12 19.51
N SER A 298 -10.26 3.15 20.05
CA SER A 298 -11.12 1.98 20.12
C SER A 298 -11.62 1.64 18.72
N ARG A 299 -11.49 0.37 18.33
CA ARG A 299 -12.13 -0.14 17.12
C ARG A 299 -13.63 0.05 17.28
N LYS A 300 -14.28 0.82 16.40
CA LYS A 300 -15.76 0.78 16.33
C LYS A 300 -16.16 -0.68 16.08
N PRO A 301 -17.00 -1.30 16.92
CA PRO A 301 -17.46 -2.65 16.66
C PRO A 301 -18.16 -2.66 15.30
N TYR A 302 -17.71 -3.57 14.44
CA TYR A 302 -18.28 -3.77 13.12
C TYR A 302 -19.77 -4.11 13.26
N LYS A 303 -20.66 -3.23 12.75
CA LYS A 303 -22.09 -3.57 12.60
C LYS A 303 -22.16 -4.66 11.52
N LYS A 304 -22.40 -5.91 11.93
CA LYS A 304 -22.88 -6.92 10.99
C LYS A 304 -24.20 -6.40 10.42
N ASP A 305 -24.24 -6.15 9.13
CA ASP A 305 -25.51 -6.01 8.44
C ASP A 305 -26.26 -7.34 8.62
N THR A 306 -27.28 -7.30 9.46
CA THR A 306 -28.31 -8.35 9.50
C THR A 306 -28.99 -8.30 8.14
N LYS A 307 -28.81 -9.38 7.37
CA LYS A 307 -29.58 -9.67 6.16
C LYS A 307 -31.07 -9.55 6.41
#